data_AF-A0A358GFQ0-F1
#
_entry.id   AF-A0A358GFQ0-F1
#
_cell.length_a   1.000
_cell.length_b   1.000
_cell.length_c   1.000
_cell.angle_alpha   90.00
_cell.angle_beta   90.00
_cell.angle_gamma   90.00
#
_symmetry.space_group_name_H-M   'P 1'
#
loop_
_entity.id
_entity.type
_entity.pdbx_description
1 polymer ?
#
loop_
_entity_poly.entity_id
_entity_poly.type
_entity_poly.pdbx_seq_one_letter_code
_entity_poly.pdbx_strand_id
1 'polypeptide(L)' 'MLLTLSVIVTAGLIGWFDLPGLIRRKEWKETIVYSALLLLATFLSVFAVNLWEFPSPLYLIIWIYEPVNQFLAHLTGT' A
#
# COMPACT_ATOMS: atom_id res chain seq x y z
N MET A 1 -15.53 5.31 5.60
CA MET A 1 -16.45 4.93 4.50
C MET A 1 -16.63 6.02 3.44
N LEU A 2 -17.13 7.23 3.77
CA LEU A 2 -17.32 8.31 2.79
C LEU A 2 -16.03 8.69 2.04
N LEU A 3 -14.92 8.84 2.77
CA LEU A 3 -13.63 9.18 2.17
C LEU A 3 -13.05 8.04 1.31
N THR A 4 -13.27 6.77 1.70
CA THR A 4 -12.91 5.61 0.87
C THR A 4 -13.68 5.63 -0.44
N LEU A 5 -14.98 5.93 -0.40
CA LEU A 5 -15.80 6.06 -1.59
C LEU A 5 -15.32 7.19 -2.49
N SER A 6 -14.94 8.36 -1.94
CA SER A 6 -14.41 9.45 -2.75
C SER A 6 -13.09 9.07 -3.43
N VAL A 7 -12.21 8.32 -2.76
CA VAL A 7 -10.97 7.79 -3.37
C VAL A 7 -11.30 6.87 -4.55
N ILE A 8 -12.21 5.90 -4.35
CA ILE A 8 -12.59 4.94 -5.40
C ILE A 8 -13.25 5.64 -6.60
N VAL A 9 -14.16 6.58 -6.34
CA VAL A 9 -14.83 7.36 -7.41
C VAL A 9 -13.80 8.18 -8.18
N THR A 10 -12.87 8.84 -7.49
CA THR A 10 -11.81 9.64 -8.13
C THR A 10 -10.92 8.77 -9.01
N ALA A 11 -10.47 7.62 -8.50
CA ALA A 11 -9.69 6.66 -9.29
C ALA A 11 -10.46 6.14 -10.51
N GLY A 12 -11.76 5.85 -10.35
CA GLY A 12 -12.63 5.44 -11.44
C GLY A 12 -12.79 6.51 -12.51
N LEU A 13 -12.95 7.78 -12.12
CA LEU A 13 -13.01 8.91 -13.06
C LEU A 13 -11.70 9.07 -13.82
N ILE A 14 -10.55 9.04 -13.14
CA ILE A 14 -9.23 9.11 -13.76
C ILE A 14 -9.06 7.99 -14.78
N GLY A 15 -9.33 6.73 -14.38
CA GLY A 15 -9.25 5.59 -15.27
C GLY A 15 -10.22 5.71 -16.47
N TRP A 16 -11.43 6.23 -16.26
CA TRP A 16 -12.42 6.41 -17.33
C TRP A 16 -11.99 7.42 -18.39
N PHE A 17 -11.25 8.47 -18.02
CA PHE A 17 -10.75 9.45 -18.98
C PHE A 17 -9.49 8.95 -19.71
N ASP A 18 -8.55 8.33 -18.99
CA ASP A 18 -7.23 8.03 -19.54
C ASP A 18 -7.15 6.65 -20.22
N LEU A 19 -7.74 5.60 -19.63
CA LEU A 19 -7.61 4.22 -20.13
C LEU A 19 -8.21 4.02 -21.54
N PRO A 20 -9.39 4.56 -21.89
CA PRO A 20 -9.94 4.36 -23.23
C PRO A 20 -9.03 4.91 -24.33
N GLY A 21 -8.29 5.99 -24.04
CA GLY A 21 -7.31 6.57 -24.94
C GLY A 21 -6.16 5.61 -25.23
N LEU A 22 -5.53 5.05 -24.19
CA LEU A 22 -4.43 4.10 -24.32
C LEU A 22 -4.87 2.79 -25.00
N ILE A 23 -6.04 2.26 -24.63
CA ILE A 23 -6.58 1.03 -25.20
C ILE A 23 -6.86 1.21 -26.70
N ARG A 24 -7.44 2.34 -27.11
CA ARG A 24 -7.71 2.65 -28.53
C ARG A 24 -6.42 2.76 -29.34
N ARG A 25 -5.34 3.26 -28.74
CA ARG A 25 -4.00 3.36 -29.37
C ARG A 25 -3.26 2.02 -29.42
N LYS A 26 -3.80 0.96 -28.81
CA LYS A 26 -3.17 -0.37 -28.67
C LYS A 26 -1.83 -0.32 -27.94
N GLU A 27 -1.67 0.68 -27.08
CA GLU A 27 -0.50 0.89 -26.22
C GLU A 27 -0.61 -0.02 -24.99
N TRP A 28 -0.50 -1.34 -25.20
CA TRP A 28 -0.77 -2.34 -24.17
C TRP A 28 0.22 -2.28 -23.00
N LYS A 29 1.49 -1.98 -23.30
CA LYS A 29 2.52 -1.85 -22.26
C LYS A 29 2.23 -0.65 -21.37
N GLU A 30 1.95 0.50 -21.97
CA GLU A 30 1.57 1.71 -21.25
C GLU A 30 0.28 1.49 -20.45
N THR A 31 -0.71 0.81 -21.04
CA THR A 31 -2.00 0.53 -20.38
C THR A 31 -1.79 -0.28 -19.10
N ILE A 32 -0.93 -1.31 -19.17
CA ILE A 32 -0.62 -2.16 -18.01
C ILE A 32 0.10 -1.37 -16.93
N VAL A 33 1.15 -0.62 -17.30
CA VAL A 33 1.94 0.17 -16.33
C VAL A 33 1.06 1.24 -15.68
N TYR A 34 0.28 1.97 -16.48
CA TYR A 34 -0.65 2.98 -16.00
C TYR A 34 -1.69 2.38 -15.04
N SER A 35 -2.33 1.27 -15.43
CA SER A 35 -3.34 0.61 -14.60
C SER A 35 -2.74 0.12 -13.28
N ALA A 36 -1.54 -0.46 -13.31
CA ALA A 36 -0.84 -0.92 -12.11
C ALA A 36 -0.53 0.24 -11.15
N LEU A 37 -0.05 1.37 -11.68
CA LEU A 37 0.22 2.56 -10.88
C LEU A 37 -1.07 3.18 -10.32
N LEU A 38 -2.15 3.24 -11.11
CA LEU A 38 -3.45 3.73 -10.65
C LEU A 38 -4.02 2.86 -9.53
N LEU A 39 -3.93 1.53 -9.67
CA LEU A 39 -4.34 0.60 -8.63
C LEU A 39 -3.49 0.75 -7.36
N LEU A 40 -2.17 0.87 -7.50
CA LEU A 40 -1.26 1.08 -6.37
C LEU A 40 -1.56 2.39 -5.64
N ALA A 41 -1.75 3.48 -6.38
CA ALA A 41 -2.10 4.79 -5.82
C ALA A 41 -3.46 4.74 -5.09
N THR A 42 -4.44 4.05 -5.67
CA THR A 42 -5.77 3.87 -5.07
C THR A 42 -5.66 3.06 -3.77
N PHE A 43 -4.91 1.95 -3.81
CA PHE A 43 -4.65 1.12 -2.63
C PHE A 43 -4.02 1.92 -1.50
N LEU A 44 -2.92 2.63 -1.77
CA LEU A 44 -2.24 3.47 -0.77
C LEU A 44 -3.15 4.59 -0.24
N SER A 45 -3.96 5.19 -1.10
CA SER A 45 -4.91 6.23 -0.70
C SER A 45 -6.02 5.69 0.20
N VAL A 46 -6.52 4.48 -0.06
CA VAL A 46 -7.47 3.79 0.82
C VAL A 46 -6.85 3.54 2.19
N PHE A 47 -5.60 3.06 2.24
CA PHE A 47 -4.89 2.87 3.51
C PHE A 47 -4.71 4.19 4.27
N ALA A 48 -4.26 5.25 3.59
CA ALA A 48 -4.02 6.56 4.19
C ALA A 48 -5.30 7.17 4.77
N VAL A 49 -6.40 7.09 4.02
CA VAL A 49 -7.69 7.67 4.40
C VAL A 49 -8.37 6.93 5.55
N ASN A 50 -8.18 5.61 5.65
CA ASN A 50 -8.74 4.84 6.76
C ASN A 50 -7.86 4.92 8.02
N LEU A 51 -6.77 5.71 8.00
CA LEU A 51 -5.81 5.83 9.09
C LEU A 51 -5.43 4.45 9.63
N TRP A 52 -5.29 3.47 8.72
CA TRP A 52 -4.98 2.11 9.15
C TRP A 52 -3.67 2.19 9.90
N GLU A 53 -3.71 1.86 11.19
CA GLU A 53 -2.54 1.95 12.05
C GLU A 53 -1.47 1.03 11.47
N PHE A 54 -0.47 1.65 10.85
CA PHE A 54 0.73 0.92 10.49
C PHE A 54 1.38 0.55 11.81
N PRO A 55 1.71 -0.74 12.04
CA PRO A 55 2.34 -1.14 13.29
C PRO A 55 3.53 -0.22 13.52
N SER A 56 3.59 0.37 14.73
CA SER A 56 4.62 1.36 15.02
C SER A 56 6.00 0.78 14.69
N PRO A 57 6.95 1.57 14.16
CA PRO A 57 8.30 1.09 13.89
C PRO A 57 8.95 0.44 15.12
N LEU A 58 8.53 0.85 16.32
CA LEU A 58 8.91 0.23 17.58
C LEU A 58 8.59 -1.26 17.63
N TYR A 59 7.45 -1.70 17.08
CA TYR A 59 7.09 -3.12 17.05
C TYR A 59 8.04 -3.93 16.17
N LEU A 60 8.49 -3.36 15.05
CA LEU A 60 9.51 -3.99 14.20
C LEU A 60 10.85 -4.11 14.95
N ILE A 61 11.22 -3.06 15.70
CA ILE A 61 12.42 -3.06 16.54
C ILE A 61 12.31 -4.13 17.62
N ILE A 62 11.19 -4.19 18.34
CA ILE A 62 10.93 -5.22 19.36
C ILE A 62 11.06 -6.61 18.75
N TRP A 63 10.43 -6.86 17.60
CA TRP A 63 10.46 -8.16 16.93
C TRP A 63 11.89 -8.61 16.55
N ILE A 64 12.78 -7.69 16.19
CA ILE A 64 14.19 -7.98 15.92
C ILE A 64 14.98 -8.17 17.22
N TYR A 65 14.68 -7.37 18.25
CA TYR A 65 15.47 -7.31 19.48
C TYR A 65 15.14 -8.45 20.46
N GLU A 66 13.89 -8.89 20.48
CA GLU A 66 13.38 -9.95 21.35
C GLU A 66 14.15 -11.28 21.24
N PRO A 67 14.42 -11.84 20.04
CA PRO A 67 15.21 -13.08 19.94
C PRO A 67 16.65 -12.91 20.42
N VAL A 68 17.25 -11.73 20.20
CA VAL A 68 18.60 -11.42 20.70
C VAL A 68 18.59 -11.35 22.23
N ASN A 69 17.59 -10.71 22.81
CA ASN A 69 17.45 -10.59 24.25
C ASN A 69 17.22 -11.95 24.92
N GLN A 70 16.37 -12.81 24.34
CA GLN A 70 16.14 -14.17 24.83
C GLN A 70 17.40 -15.04 24.74
N PHE A 71 18.18 -14.91 23.66
CA PHE A 71 19.45 -15.60 23.52
C PHE A 71 20.47 -15.16 24.58
N LEU A 72 20.58 -13.85 24.81
CA LEU A 72 21.46 -13.30 25.84
C LEU A 72 21.03 -13.74 27.24
N ALA A 73 19.74 -13.66 27.57
CA ALA A 73 19.19 -14.11 28.85
C ALA A 73 19.53 -15.59 29.13
N HIS A 74 19.40 -16.45 28.10
CA HIS A 74 19.75 -17.86 28.21
C HIS A 74 21.24 -18.10 28.46
N LEU A 75 22.13 -17.24 27.93
CA LEU A 75 23.58 -17.32 28.16
C LEU A 75 24.01 -16.77 29.52
N THR A 76 23.36 -15.71 30.01
CA THR A 76 23.68 -15.09 31.31
C THR A 76 22.99 -15.75 32.51
N GLY A 77 22.12 -16.73 32.29
CA GLY A 77 21.51 -17.54 33.35
C GLY A 77 20.47 -16.82 34.20
N THR A 78 19.83 -15.79 33.65
CA THR A 78 18.64 -15.10 34.20
C THR A 78 17.41 -15.44 33.40
#